data_AF-A0A314UDL9-F1
#
_entry.id   AF-A0A314UDL9-F1
#
_cell.length_a   1.000
_cell.length_b   1.000
_cell.length_c   1.000
_cell.angle_alpha   90.00
_cell.angle_beta   90.00
_cell.angle_gamma   90.00
#
_symmetry.space_group_name_H-M   'P 1'
#
loop_
_entity.id
_entity.type
_entity.pdbx_description
1 polymer ?
#
loop_
_entity_poly.entity_id
_entity_poly.type
_entity_poly.pdbx_seq_one_letter_code
_entity_poly.pdbx_strand_id
1 'polypeptide(L)'
;MFSPEMKLVLNMIPIWLATLPFGMCVAQASTFFIKQGATMNRDIGNGFEIPPASIFSLAAIGMIISVTFYEKLLVPVLRRTTGNERGINILQRIGIGMVFSIATMAAAALVEKKRLGAVESDPVKGSHSMSVLWLAPQFVIIGLGDGFTLVGLQEYFYDQVPDSMRSLGIAFYLSVIGAGNFLSSLLITAVDHITEKGGKSWFGKDLNSSRLDRFYWVLACIAAANLCVYVFLARRYSYKTVQKVAVVADCYEGELEKGGPMA
;
A
#
# COMPACT_ATOMS: atom_id res chain seq x y z
N MET A 1 23.15 9.34 -23.98
CA MET A 1 21.73 9.62 -24.26
C MET A 1 20.94 8.35 -23.92
N PHE A 2 19.94 8.41 -23.03
CA PHE A 2 19.15 7.22 -22.67
C PHE A 2 18.25 6.78 -23.83
N SER A 3 18.08 5.47 -24.02
CA SER A 3 17.11 4.91 -24.99
C SER A 3 15.68 5.34 -24.65
N PRO A 4 14.75 5.42 -25.62
CA PRO A 4 13.35 5.73 -25.35
C PRO A 4 12.72 4.80 -24.31
N GLU A 5 13.07 3.52 -24.36
CA GLU A 5 12.65 2.50 -23.38
C GLU A 5 13.16 2.82 -21.97
N MET A 6 14.44 3.19 -21.84
CA MET A 6 15.02 3.57 -20.55
C MET A 6 14.37 4.85 -19.99
N LYS A 7 14.01 5.82 -20.85
CA LYS A 7 13.29 7.03 -20.42
C LYS A 7 11.94 6.72 -19.79
N LEU A 8 11.21 5.74 -20.34
CA LEU A 8 9.93 5.29 -19.75
C LEU A 8 10.14 4.71 -18.34
N VAL A 9 11.18 3.90 -18.17
CA VAL A 9 11.52 3.33 -16.86
C VAL A 9 11.91 4.43 -15.86
N LEU A 10 12.75 5.38 -16.27
CA LEU A 10 13.17 6.50 -15.43
C LEU A 10 11.98 7.38 -15.00
N ASN A 11 10.98 7.56 -15.87
CA ASN A 11 9.78 8.33 -15.55
C ASN A 11 8.95 7.70 -14.43
N MET A 12 9.06 6.39 -14.18
CA MET A 12 8.32 5.74 -13.09
C MET A 12 8.95 5.97 -11.71
N ILE A 13 10.24 6.32 -11.65
CA ILE A 13 11.01 6.43 -10.40
C ILE A 13 10.37 7.39 -9.38
N PRO A 14 9.89 8.59 -9.76
CA PRO A 14 9.24 9.50 -8.82
C PRO A 14 8.01 8.88 -8.15
N ILE A 15 7.17 8.17 -8.91
CA ILE A 15 6.00 7.48 -8.38
C ILE A 15 6.41 6.29 -7.50
N TRP A 16 7.44 5.54 -7.91
CA TRP A 16 8.00 4.46 -7.12
C TRP A 16 8.54 4.94 -5.77
N LEU A 17 9.27 6.05 -5.73
CA LEU A 17 9.75 6.65 -4.48
C LEU A 17 8.59 7.10 -3.59
N ALA A 18 7.58 7.74 -4.18
CA ALA A 18 6.40 8.22 -3.47
C ALA A 18 5.48 7.10 -2.96
N THR A 19 5.72 5.83 -3.33
CA THR A 19 4.94 4.68 -2.83
C THR A 19 5.68 3.90 -1.74
N LEU A 20 6.95 4.21 -1.46
CA LEU A 20 7.71 3.55 -0.40
C LEU A 20 7.11 3.72 1.01
N PRO A 21 6.61 4.92 1.41
CA PRO A 21 5.95 5.04 2.72
C PRO A 21 4.68 4.21 2.86
N PHE A 22 3.96 3.97 1.77
CA PHE A 22 2.87 3.00 1.76
C PHE A 22 3.40 1.58 2.01
N GLY A 23 4.50 1.19 1.35
CA GLY A 23 5.16 -0.10 1.61
C GLY A 23 5.60 -0.29 3.07
N MET A 24 6.03 0.79 3.75
CA MET A 24 6.32 0.75 5.19
C MET A 24 5.07 0.47 6.03
N CYS A 25 3.92 1.02 5.66
CA CYS A 25 2.65 0.74 6.35
C CYS A 25 2.20 -0.72 6.15
N VAL A 26 2.34 -1.24 4.93
CA VAL A 26 2.03 -2.64 4.60
C VAL A 26 2.90 -3.61 5.41
N ALA A 27 4.17 -3.30 5.60
CA ALA A 27 5.09 -4.12 6.40
C ALA A 27 4.59 -4.36 7.84
N GLN A 28 3.80 -3.45 8.42
CA GLN A 28 3.27 -3.60 9.78
C GLN A 28 2.24 -4.72 9.88
N ALA A 29 1.46 -4.94 8.82
CA ALA A 29 0.36 -5.89 8.82
C ALA A 29 0.83 -7.35 8.89
N SER A 30 1.99 -7.67 8.28
CA SER A 30 2.60 -9.00 8.34
C SER A 30 3.54 -9.18 9.55
N THR A 31 3.85 -8.10 10.28
CA THR A 31 4.82 -8.13 11.38
C THR A 31 4.18 -7.70 12.70
N PHE A 32 4.24 -6.42 13.07
CA PHE A 32 3.80 -5.96 14.39
C PHE A 32 2.32 -6.21 14.66
N PHE A 33 1.44 -6.16 13.65
CA PHE A 33 0.02 -6.47 13.87
C PHE A 33 -0.17 -7.94 14.30
N ILE A 34 0.59 -8.85 13.68
CA ILE A 34 0.58 -10.28 14.05
C ILE A 34 1.22 -10.48 15.43
N LYS A 35 2.33 -9.78 15.73
CA LYS A 35 2.93 -9.83 17.06
C LYS A 35 1.98 -9.31 18.14
N GLN A 36 1.26 -8.21 17.91
CA GLN A 36 0.22 -7.72 18.81
C GLN A 36 -0.82 -8.81 19.06
N GLY A 37 -1.33 -9.43 17.99
CA GLY A 37 -2.34 -10.49 18.07
C GLY A 37 -1.86 -11.72 18.85
N ALA A 38 -0.57 -12.05 18.77
CA ALA A 38 0.02 -13.15 19.53
C ALA A 38 0.02 -12.92 21.05
N THR A 39 -0.04 -11.66 21.50
CA THR A 39 -0.07 -11.31 22.94
C THR A 39 -1.48 -11.12 23.49
N MET A 40 -2.50 -11.08 22.64
CA MET A 40 -3.88 -10.79 23.01
C MET A 40 -4.68 -12.07 23.29
N ASN A 41 -5.88 -11.93 23.86
CA ASN A 41 -6.78 -13.06 24.02
C ASN A 41 -7.35 -13.50 22.66
N ARG A 42 -7.00 -14.72 22.25
CA ARG A 42 -7.37 -15.33 20.98
C ARG A 42 -8.52 -16.33 21.11
N ASP A 43 -9.09 -16.50 22.30
CA ASP A 43 -10.32 -17.28 22.50
C ASP A 43 -11.52 -16.51 21.94
N ILE A 44 -12.21 -17.12 20.98
CA ILE A 44 -13.41 -16.57 20.33
C ILE A 44 -14.69 -17.30 20.75
N GLY A 45 -14.61 -18.12 21.80
CA GLY A 45 -15.72 -18.89 22.36
C GLY A 45 -15.47 -20.40 22.32
N ASN A 46 -16.04 -21.12 23.29
CA ASN A 46 -15.98 -22.57 23.42
C ASN A 46 -14.55 -23.16 23.51
N GLY A 47 -13.58 -22.37 24.00
CA GLY A 47 -12.18 -22.81 24.15
C GLY A 47 -11.42 -22.92 22.83
N PHE A 48 -11.94 -22.37 21.73
CA PHE A 48 -11.26 -22.33 20.45
C PHE A 48 -10.36 -21.10 20.37
N GLU A 49 -9.05 -21.34 20.36
CA GLU A 49 -8.04 -20.30 20.24
C GLU A 49 -7.56 -20.16 18.79
N ILE A 50 -7.80 -19.01 18.17
CA ILE A 50 -7.37 -18.80 16.79
C ILE A 50 -5.85 -18.61 16.68
N PRO A 51 -5.17 -19.15 15.65
CA PRO A 51 -3.75 -18.87 15.43
C PRO A 51 -3.52 -17.36 15.22
N PRO A 52 -2.46 -16.75 15.77
CA PRO A 52 -2.25 -15.30 15.67
C PRO A 52 -2.22 -14.79 14.22
N ALA A 53 -1.61 -15.56 13.31
CA ALA A 53 -1.51 -15.18 11.90
C ALA A 53 -2.85 -15.23 11.16
N SER A 54 -3.84 -16.00 11.65
CA SER A 54 -5.15 -16.13 10.99
C SER A 54 -5.96 -14.83 10.99
N ILE A 55 -5.66 -13.88 11.88
CA ILE A 55 -6.33 -12.58 11.86
C ILE A 55 -6.02 -11.77 10.60
N PHE A 56 -4.92 -12.07 9.91
CA PHE A 56 -4.58 -11.49 8.62
C PHE A 56 -5.66 -11.76 7.56
N SER A 57 -6.45 -12.84 7.71
CA SER A 57 -7.58 -13.13 6.83
C SER A 57 -8.61 -12.00 6.76
N LEU A 58 -8.72 -11.15 7.79
CA LEU A 58 -9.56 -9.95 7.75
C LEU A 58 -9.12 -8.95 6.67
N ALA A 59 -7.81 -8.80 6.46
CA ALA A 59 -7.29 -7.97 5.36
C ALA A 59 -7.60 -8.59 4.00
N ALA A 60 -7.49 -9.91 3.86
CA ALA A 60 -7.85 -10.61 2.62
C ALA A 60 -9.34 -10.42 2.29
N ILE A 61 -10.24 -10.54 3.29
CA ILE A 61 -11.66 -10.28 3.13
C ILE A 61 -11.90 -8.82 2.71
N GLY A 62 -11.25 -7.86 3.38
CA GLY A 62 -11.32 -6.45 3.02
C GLY A 62 -10.89 -6.18 1.57
N MET A 63 -9.80 -6.80 1.13
CA MET A 63 -9.32 -6.69 -0.26
C MET A 63 -10.33 -7.26 -1.26
N ILE A 64 -10.88 -8.44 -1.01
CA ILE A 64 -11.90 -9.05 -1.89
C ILE A 64 -13.12 -8.14 -2.01
N ILE A 65 -13.61 -7.61 -0.88
CA ILE A 65 -14.73 -6.66 -0.85
C ILE A 65 -14.38 -5.41 -1.67
N SER A 66 -13.20 -4.83 -1.46
CA SER A 66 -12.78 -3.62 -2.16
C SER A 66 -12.66 -3.82 -3.66
N VAL A 67 -12.03 -4.92 -4.11
CA VAL A 67 -11.89 -5.22 -5.54
C VAL A 67 -13.25 -5.45 -6.18
N THR A 68 -14.10 -6.25 -5.53
CA THR A 68 -15.46 -6.52 -6.01
C THR A 68 -16.28 -5.23 -6.11
N PHE A 69 -16.23 -4.39 -5.09
CA PHE A 69 -16.89 -3.08 -5.06
C PHE A 69 -16.37 -2.18 -6.18
N TYR A 70 -15.06 -2.13 -6.39
CA TYR A 70 -14.44 -1.33 -7.44
C TYR A 70 -14.91 -1.77 -8.83
N GLU A 71 -14.82 -3.06 -9.14
CA GLU A 71 -15.12 -3.59 -10.47
C GLU A 71 -16.62 -3.64 -10.79
N LYS A 72 -17.45 -4.03 -9.82
CA LYS A 72 -18.89 -4.25 -10.05
C LYS A 72 -19.72 -2.99 -9.86
N LEU A 73 -19.29 -2.06 -9.02
CA LEU A 73 -20.06 -0.85 -8.72
C LEU A 73 -19.36 0.42 -9.22
N LEU A 74 -18.13 0.69 -8.78
CA LEU A 74 -17.47 1.95 -9.13
C LEU A 74 -17.18 2.07 -10.62
N VAL A 75 -16.62 1.05 -11.27
CA VAL A 75 -16.27 1.11 -12.70
C VAL A 75 -17.50 1.36 -13.58
N PRO A 76 -18.62 0.62 -13.49
CA PRO A 76 -19.78 0.86 -14.33
C PRO A 76 -20.42 2.24 -14.09
N VAL A 77 -20.46 2.71 -12.85
CA VAL A 77 -21.02 4.03 -12.50
C VAL A 77 -20.12 5.14 -13.02
N LEU A 78 -18.82 5.07 -12.74
CA LEU A 78 -17.88 6.13 -13.08
C LEU A 78 -17.55 6.16 -14.56
N ARG A 79 -17.55 5.02 -15.27
CA ARG A 79 -17.37 5.01 -16.73
C ARG A 79 -18.45 5.83 -17.44
N ARG A 80 -19.68 5.84 -16.93
CA ARG A 80 -20.79 6.66 -17.49
C ARG A 80 -20.55 8.15 -17.31
N THR A 81 -19.88 8.57 -16.24
CA THR A 81 -19.66 9.99 -15.91
C THR A 81 -18.31 10.52 -16.39
N THR A 82 -17.25 9.70 -16.33
CA THR A 82 -15.87 10.11 -16.65
C THR A 82 -15.46 9.75 -18.07
N GLY A 83 -16.19 8.84 -18.74
CA GLY A 83 -15.80 8.29 -20.04
C GLY A 83 -14.56 7.40 -20.00
N ASN A 84 -13.93 7.20 -18.83
CA ASN A 84 -12.76 6.36 -18.66
C ASN A 84 -13.17 4.90 -18.45
N GLU A 85 -12.63 3.98 -19.26
CA GLU A 85 -12.93 2.54 -19.17
C GLU A 85 -12.58 1.95 -17.80
N ARG A 86 -11.62 2.55 -17.09
CA ARG A 86 -11.19 2.17 -15.75
C ARG A 86 -12.01 2.82 -14.63
N GLY A 87 -12.99 3.66 -14.96
CA GLY A 87 -13.77 4.47 -14.02
C GLY A 87 -13.00 5.69 -13.53
N ILE A 88 -11.86 5.49 -12.86
CA ILE A 88 -10.96 6.56 -12.38
C ILE A 88 -9.54 6.39 -12.91
N ASN A 89 -8.72 7.43 -12.75
CA ASN A 89 -7.33 7.36 -13.15
C ASN A 89 -6.53 6.43 -12.20
N ILE A 90 -5.55 5.68 -12.72
CA ILE A 90 -4.74 4.72 -11.94
C ILE A 90 -4.00 5.41 -10.78
N LEU A 91 -3.43 6.61 -11.00
CA LEU A 91 -2.74 7.33 -9.91
C LEU A 91 -3.75 7.89 -8.88
N GLN A 92 -4.99 8.20 -9.29
CA GLN A 92 -6.04 8.55 -8.33
C GLN A 92 -6.45 7.33 -7.49
N ARG A 93 -6.57 6.15 -8.13
CA ARG A 93 -6.85 4.88 -7.45
C ARG A 93 -5.79 4.59 -6.39
N ILE A 94 -4.51 4.68 -6.75
CA ILE A 94 -3.39 4.51 -5.81
C ILE A 94 -3.47 5.55 -4.67
N GLY A 95 -3.71 6.82 -4.99
CA GLY A 95 -3.85 7.88 -3.98
C GLY A 95 -4.98 7.64 -2.97
N ILE A 96 -6.12 7.12 -3.43
CA ILE A 96 -7.24 6.74 -2.55
C ILE A 96 -6.79 5.66 -1.56
N GLY A 97 -6.12 4.60 -2.03
CA GLY A 97 -5.64 3.56 -1.13
C GLY A 97 -4.54 4.04 -0.18
N MET A 98 -3.74 5.04 -0.55
CA MET A 98 -2.82 5.70 0.39
C MET A 98 -3.55 6.40 1.54
N VAL A 99 -4.72 7.00 1.31
CA VAL A 99 -5.57 7.54 2.39
C VAL A 99 -5.97 6.44 3.38
N PHE A 100 -6.34 5.26 2.88
CA PHE A 100 -6.64 4.10 3.74
C PHE A 100 -5.42 3.68 4.55
N SER A 101 -4.20 3.69 4.00
CA SER A 101 -2.99 3.37 4.78
C SER A 101 -2.75 4.31 5.96
N ILE A 102 -3.04 5.61 5.81
CA ILE A 102 -2.99 6.59 6.91
C ILE A 102 -4.05 6.25 7.96
N ALA A 103 -5.28 5.97 7.53
CA ALA A 103 -6.37 5.58 8.42
C ALA A 103 -6.05 4.27 9.18
N THR A 104 -5.40 3.31 8.53
CA THR A 104 -4.92 2.07 9.16
C THR A 104 -3.92 2.37 10.26
N MET A 105 -2.90 3.19 10.00
CA MET A 105 -1.88 3.52 11.01
C MET A 105 -2.50 4.29 12.19
N ALA A 106 -3.43 5.21 11.92
CA ALA A 106 -4.16 5.91 12.98
C ALA A 106 -5.02 4.93 13.82
N ALA A 107 -5.78 4.03 13.18
CA ALA A 107 -6.57 3.01 13.86
C ALA A 107 -5.69 2.09 14.72
N ALA A 108 -4.57 1.62 14.16
CA ALA A 108 -3.60 0.78 14.87
C ALA A 108 -3.01 1.51 16.08
N ALA A 109 -2.69 2.80 15.96
CA ALA A 109 -2.20 3.61 17.08
C ALA A 109 -3.21 3.72 18.22
N LEU A 110 -4.50 3.90 17.89
CA LEU A 110 -5.58 3.98 18.88
C LEU A 110 -5.84 2.63 19.56
N VAL A 111 -5.87 1.55 18.78
CA VAL A 111 -6.03 0.18 19.30
C VAL A 111 -4.85 -0.18 20.21
N GLU A 112 -3.64 0.17 19.82
CA GLU A 112 -2.45 -0.08 20.61
C GLU A 112 -2.42 0.73 21.91
N LYS A 113 -2.81 2.00 21.87
CA LYS A 113 -2.98 2.82 23.08
C LYS A 113 -3.98 2.17 24.04
N LYS A 114 -5.08 1.62 23.52
CA LYS A 114 -6.07 0.89 24.32
C LYS A 114 -5.50 -0.39 24.91
N ARG A 115 -4.74 -1.18 24.12
CA ARG A 115 -4.08 -2.41 24.59
C ARG A 115 -3.08 -2.12 25.72
N LEU A 116 -2.25 -1.09 25.57
CA LEU A 116 -1.30 -0.67 26.61
C LEU A 116 -2.02 -0.22 27.88
N GLY A 117 -3.14 0.49 27.76
CA GLY A 117 -3.97 0.85 28.93
C GLY A 117 -4.56 -0.37 29.64
N ALA A 118 -4.95 -1.42 28.90
CA ALA A 118 -5.41 -2.67 29.49
C ALA A 118 -4.29 -3.39 30.27
N VAL A 119 -3.07 -3.41 29.72
CA VAL A 119 -1.88 -3.96 30.38
C VAL A 119 -1.56 -3.22 31.68
N GLU A 120 -1.69 -1.89 31.69
CA GLU A 120 -1.46 -1.07 32.88
C GLU A 120 -2.54 -1.30 33.95
N SER A 121 -3.80 -1.49 33.54
CA SER A 121 -4.93 -1.71 34.47
C SER A 121 -4.97 -3.11 35.08
N ASP A 122 -4.48 -4.14 34.38
CA ASP A 122 -4.44 -5.51 34.87
C ASP A 122 -3.06 -6.13 34.54
N PRO A 123 -2.04 -5.87 35.38
CA PRO A 123 -0.68 -6.39 35.14
C PRO A 123 -0.59 -7.92 35.17
N VAL A 124 -1.57 -8.60 35.80
CA VAL A 124 -1.57 -10.06 35.96
C VAL A 124 -1.99 -10.73 34.66
N LYS A 125 -3.06 -10.24 34.02
CA LYS A 125 -3.50 -10.74 32.70
C LYS A 125 -2.79 -10.04 31.53
N GLY A 126 -2.30 -8.82 31.74
CA GLY A 126 -1.65 -8.00 30.73
C GLY A 126 -2.51 -7.87 29.47
N SER A 127 -1.93 -8.23 28.33
CA SER A 127 -2.59 -8.14 27.02
C SER A 127 -3.69 -9.19 26.80
N HIS A 128 -3.71 -10.27 27.58
CA HIS A 128 -4.79 -11.26 27.55
C HIS A 128 -6.10 -10.72 28.11
N SER A 129 -6.13 -9.53 28.70
CA SER A 129 -7.39 -8.85 29.06
C SER A 129 -8.16 -8.32 27.85
N MET A 130 -7.53 -8.26 26.67
CA MET A 130 -8.13 -7.68 25.47
C MET A 130 -8.28 -8.73 24.37
N SER A 131 -9.48 -8.85 23.81
CA SER A 131 -9.74 -9.75 22.67
C SER A 131 -8.97 -9.32 21.43
N VAL A 132 -8.39 -10.28 20.73
CA VAL A 132 -7.67 -10.11 19.46
C VAL A 132 -8.52 -9.46 18.37
N LEU A 133 -9.86 -9.57 18.45
CA LEU A 133 -10.81 -8.94 17.53
C LEU A 133 -10.71 -7.40 17.51
N TRP A 134 -10.12 -6.78 18.54
CA TRP A 134 -9.84 -5.35 18.52
C TRP A 134 -8.82 -4.93 17.45
N LEU A 135 -8.06 -5.86 16.86
CA LEU A 135 -7.19 -5.58 15.71
C LEU A 135 -7.99 -5.53 14.39
N ALA A 136 -9.26 -5.93 14.38
CA ALA A 136 -10.09 -5.95 13.17
C ALA A 136 -10.14 -4.60 12.42
N PRO A 137 -10.26 -3.43 13.08
CA PRO A 137 -10.31 -2.14 12.37
C PRO A 137 -9.09 -1.93 11.48
N GLN A 138 -7.87 -2.14 11.97
CA GLN A 138 -6.67 -1.91 11.16
C GLN A 138 -6.53 -2.93 10.02
N PHE A 139 -6.91 -4.20 10.22
CA PHE A 139 -6.85 -5.21 9.16
C PHE A 139 -7.91 -4.99 8.07
N VAL A 140 -9.13 -4.61 8.45
CA VAL A 140 -10.18 -4.34 7.47
C VAL A 140 -9.86 -3.07 6.66
N ILE A 141 -9.41 -1.99 7.32
CA ILE A 141 -9.07 -0.74 6.65
C ILE A 141 -7.88 -0.93 5.68
N ILE A 142 -6.83 -1.65 6.09
CA ILE A 142 -5.70 -1.91 5.19
C ILE A 142 -6.09 -2.81 4.03
N GLY A 143 -6.89 -3.85 4.26
CA GLY A 143 -7.38 -4.73 3.20
C GLY A 143 -8.20 -3.97 2.16
N LEU A 144 -9.09 -3.09 2.62
CA LEU A 144 -9.84 -2.20 1.73
C LEU A 144 -8.88 -1.30 0.93
N GLY A 145 -7.91 -0.66 1.60
CA GLY A 145 -6.91 0.19 0.95
C GLY A 145 -6.05 -0.54 -0.09
N ASP A 146 -5.64 -1.77 0.19
CA ASP A 146 -4.78 -2.57 -0.68
C ASP A 146 -5.49 -2.94 -2.00
N GLY A 147 -6.82 -3.14 -1.98
CA GLY A 147 -7.62 -3.32 -3.20
C GLY A 147 -7.56 -2.12 -4.16
N PHE A 148 -7.23 -0.93 -3.65
CA PHE A 148 -6.95 0.27 -4.43
C PHE A 148 -5.47 0.40 -4.76
N THR A 149 -4.59 0.40 -3.75
CA THR A 149 -3.17 0.71 -3.93
C THR A 149 -2.40 -0.44 -4.58
N LEU A 150 -2.47 -1.67 -4.08
CA LEU A 150 -1.64 -2.76 -4.61
C LEU A 150 -2.05 -3.11 -6.04
N VAL A 151 -3.36 -3.22 -6.28
CA VAL A 151 -3.89 -3.46 -7.63
C VAL A 151 -3.54 -2.28 -8.56
N GLY A 152 -3.68 -1.05 -8.09
CA GLY A 152 -3.32 0.14 -8.86
C GLY A 152 -1.83 0.23 -9.18
N LEU A 153 -0.94 -0.12 -8.24
CA LEU A 153 0.51 -0.15 -8.46
C LEU A 153 0.92 -1.24 -9.43
N GLN A 154 0.35 -2.44 -9.28
CA GLN A 154 0.60 -3.54 -10.21
C GLN A 154 0.19 -3.14 -11.64
N GLU A 155 -1.01 -2.57 -11.81
CA GLU A 155 -1.50 -2.08 -13.11
C GLU A 155 -0.61 -0.96 -13.66
N TYR A 156 -0.25 0.03 -12.82
CA TYR A 156 0.61 1.15 -13.20
C TYR A 156 1.97 0.69 -13.71
N PHE A 157 2.72 -0.08 -12.90
CA PHE A 157 4.08 -0.50 -13.29
C PHE A 157 4.07 -1.46 -14.45
N TYR A 158 3.04 -2.31 -14.57
CA TYR A 158 2.88 -3.17 -15.72
C TYR A 158 2.66 -2.35 -17.00
N ASP A 159 1.83 -1.30 -16.97
CA ASP A 159 1.46 -0.52 -18.15
C ASP A 159 2.46 0.56 -18.56
N GLN A 160 3.24 1.11 -17.62
CA GLN A 160 4.19 2.17 -17.93
C GLN A 160 5.50 1.65 -18.54
N VAL A 161 5.87 0.38 -18.32
CA VAL A 161 7.04 -0.22 -18.96
C VAL A 161 6.81 -0.50 -20.46
N PRO A 162 7.86 -0.56 -21.28
CA PRO A 162 7.79 -1.11 -22.65
C PRO A 162 7.27 -2.55 -22.66
N ASP A 163 6.63 -2.97 -23.76
CA ASP A 163 6.11 -4.34 -23.90
C ASP A 163 7.24 -5.39 -23.88
N SER A 164 8.43 -5.03 -24.38
CA SER A 164 9.66 -5.82 -24.30
C SER A 164 10.18 -6.02 -22.85
N MET A 165 9.67 -5.26 -21.88
CA MET A 165 10.15 -5.21 -20.49
C MET A 165 9.03 -5.44 -19.45
N ARG A 166 7.93 -6.12 -19.78
CA ARG A 166 6.81 -6.34 -18.84
C ARG A 166 7.22 -6.97 -17.51
N SER A 167 8.22 -7.87 -17.50
CA SER A 167 8.76 -8.47 -16.28
C SER A 167 9.37 -7.43 -15.32
N LEU A 168 9.94 -6.35 -15.86
CA LEU A 168 10.49 -5.25 -15.09
C LEU A 168 9.38 -4.49 -14.33
N GLY A 169 8.18 -4.37 -14.90
CA GLY A 169 7.02 -3.76 -14.23
C GLY A 169 6.65 -4.50 -12.95
N ILE A 170 6.60 -5.83 -13.00
CA ILE A 170 6.36 -6.66 -11.81
C ILE A 170 7.52 -6.54 -10.80
N ALA A 171 8.77 -6.48 -11.28
CA ALA A 171 9.92 -6.26 -10.42
C ALA A 171 9.85 -4.92 -9.67
N PHE A 172 9.43 -3.84 -10.34
CA PHE A 172 9.20 -2.53 -9.69
C PHE A 172 8.07 -2.59 -8.65
N TYR A 173 6.97 -3.27 -8.96
CA TYR A 173 5.89 -3.46 -7.99
C TYR A 173 6.37 -4.21 -6.74
N LEU A 174 7.02 -5.36 -6.91
CA LEU A 174 7.55 -6.15 -5.80
C LEU A 174 8.64 -5.40 -5.02
N SER A 175 9.45 -4.58 -5.71
CA SER A 175 10.49 -3.80 -5.05
C SER A 175 9.93 -2.68 -4.17
N VAL A 176 8.73 -2.13 -4.45
CA VAL A 176 8.06 -1.21 -3.50
C VAL A 176 7.82 -1.91 -2.16
N ILE A 177 7.35 -3.16 -2.20
CA ILE A 177 7.08 -3.95 -0.99
C ILE A 177 8.39 -4.32 -0.28
N GLY A 178 9.39 -4.80 -1.02
CA GLY A 178 10.70 -5.14 -0.46
C GLY A 178 11.42 -3.94 0.15
N ALA A 179 11.54 -2.84 -0.61
CA ALA A 179 12.16 -1.61 -0.13
C ALA A 179 11.38 -1.01 1.05
N GLY A 180 10.05 -1.06 1.03
CA GLY A 180 9.21 -0.65 2.15
C GLY A 180 9.52 -1.39 3.46
N ASN A 181 9.79 -2.71 3.38
CA ASN A 181 10.21 -3.51 4.54
C ASN A 181 11.59 -3.09 5.07
N PHE A 182 12.56 -2.85 4.17
CA PHE A 182 13.88 -2.35 4.57
C PHE A 182 13.78 -0.96 5.20
N LEU A 183 13.04 -0.04 4.59
CA LEU A 183 12.83 1.30 5.14
C LEU A 183 12.09 1.27 6.48
N SER A 184 11.10 0.38 6.64
CA SER A 184 10.43 0.17 7.93
C SER A 184 11.44 -0.28 9.00
N SER A 185 12.32 -1.23 8.67
CA SER A 185 13.35 -1.70 9.60
C SER A 185 14.33 -0.58 9.97
N LEU A 186 14.78 0.20 8.98
CA LEU A 186 15.65 1.37 9.21
C LEU A 186 14.96 2.42 10.07
N LEU A 187 13.67 2.68 9.84
CA LEU A 187 12.90 3.62 10.65
C LEU A 187 12.78 3.13 12.10
N ILE A 188 12.54 1.83 12.33
CA ILE A 188 12.52 1.23 13.67
C ILE A 188 13.87 1.49 14.36
N THR A 189 14.99 1.15 13.73
CA THR A 189 16.34 1.38 14.29
C THR A 189 16.61 2.86 14.57
N ALA A 190 16.21 3.76 13.67
CA ALA A 190 16.40 5.20 13.85
C ALA A 190 15.57 5.73 15.03
N VAL A 191 14.29 5.36 15.11
CA VAL A 191 13.40 5.74 16.22
C VAL A 191 13.91 5.16 17.54
N ASP A 192 14.35 3.92 17.55
CA ASP A 192 14.94 3.27 18.72
C ASP A 192 16.13 4.06 19.25
N HIS A 193 17.10 4.35 18.38
CA HIS A 193 18.30 5.10 18.75
C HIS A 193 18.02 6.54 19.22
N ILE A 194 17.06 7.23 18.59
CA ILE A 194 16.66 8.59 18.99
C ILE A 194 15.98 8.56 20.36
N THR A 195 15.12 7.59 20.61
CA THR A 195 14.30 7.52 21.83
C THR A 195 15.08 7.00 23.03
N GLU A 196 16.07 6.12 22.80
CA GLU A 196 17.03 5.69 23.81
C GLU A 196 17.85 6.88 24.36
N LYS A 197 18.36 7.75 23.47
CA LYS A 197 19.06 8.98 23.87
C LYS A 197 18.17 9.94 24.66
N GLY A 198 16.87 9.92 24.42
CA GLY A 198 15.86 10.70 25.15
C GLY A 198 15.40 10.08 26.47
N GLY A 199 15.96 8.94 26.88
CA GLY A 199 15.77 8.33 28.20
C GLY A 199 15.20 6.90 28.15
N LYS A 200 14.12 6.65 27.41
CA LYS A 200 13.53 5.31 27.28
C LYS A 200 13.18 4.99 25.83
N SER A 201 13.83 3.96 25.31
CA SER A 201 13.54 3.39 23.99
C SER A 201 12.05 3.03 23.86
N TRP A 202 11.51 3.26 22.66
CA TRP A 202 10.15 2.82 22.31
C TRP A 202 10.05 1.32 22.03
N PHE A 203 11.15 0.61 21.78
CA PHE A 203 11.16 -0.82 21.50
C PHE A 203 11.80 -1.56 22.68
N GLY A 204 10.94 -2.04 23.58
CA GLY A 204 11.37 -2.78 24.77
C GLY A 204 11.62 -4.27 24.49
N LYS A 205 11.96 -5.03 25.54
CA LYS A 205 12.19 -6.49 25.44
C LYS A 205 10.95 -7.23 24.92
N ASP A 206 9.77 -6.77 25.36
CA ASP A 206 8.48 -7.32 24.96
C ASP A 206 7.54 -6.23 24.42
N LEU A 207 6.50 -6.64 23.69
CA LEU A 207 5.47 -5.75 23.16
C LEU A 207 4.74 -4.94 24.23
N ASN A 208 4.55 -5.52 25.43
CA ASN A 208 3.89 -4.82 26.55
C ASN A 208 4.74 -3.64 27.07
N SER A 209 6.05 -3.71 26.87
CA SER A 209 6.99 -2.65 27.25
C SER A 209 7.29 -1.66 26.11
N SER A 210 6.77 -1.94 24.90
CA SER A 210 7.02 -1.16 23.70
C SER A 210 5.94 -0.10 23.47
N ARG A 211 6.32 1.03 22.86
CA ARG A 211 5.45 2.15 22.51
C ARG A 211 5.11 2.13 21.02
N LEU A 212 4.51 1.02 20.58
CA LEU A 212 4.05 0.87 19.19
C LEU A 212 2.96 1.89 18.85
N ASP A 213 2.20 2.37 19.83
CA ASP A 213 1.22 3.45 19.67
C ASP A 213 1.87 4.70 19.06
N ARG A 214 3.05 5.07 19.55
CA ARG A 214 3.82 6.21 19.04
C ARG A 214 4.45 5.94 17.69
N PHE A 215 4.95 4.71 17.47
CA PHE A 215 5.52 4.32 16.20
C PHE A 215 4.49 4.34 15.07
N TYR A 216 3.26 3.86 15.32
CA TYR A 216 2.16 3.94 14.36
C TYR A 216 1.74 5.38 14.06
N TRP A 217 1.75 6.28 15.05
CA TRP A 217 1.57 7.72 14.78
C TRP A 217 2.67 8.31 13.89
N VAL A 218 3.93 7.93 14.09
CA VAL A 218 5.03 8.35 13.21
C VAL A 218 4.80 7.88 11.78
N LEU A 219 4.41 6.62 11.59
CA LEU A 219 4.06 6.10 10.25
C LEU A 219 2.86 6.84 9.64
N ALA A 220 1.82 7.13 10.42
CA ALA A 220 0.67 7.91 9.95
C ALA A 220 1.08 9.31 9.46
N CYS A 221 1.94 10.01 10.22
CA CYS A 221 2.45 11.33 9.85
C CYS A 221 3.34 11.29 8.59
N ILE A 222 4.24 10.30 8.50
CA ILE A 222 5.08 10.11 7.31
C ILE A 222 4.21 9.82 6.08
N ALA A 223 3.24 8.93 6.21
CA ALA A 223 2.31 8.59 5.12
C ALA A 223 1.45 9.80 4.70
N ALA A 224 0.97 10.61 5.66
CA ALA A 224 0.21 11.82 5.38
C ALA A 224 1.05 12.89 4.67
N ALA A 225 2.27 13.15 5.13
CA ALA A 225 3.19 14.07 4.46
C ALA A 225 3.53 13.56 3.03
N ASN A 226 3.78 12.26 2.90
CA ASN A 226 4.04 11.63 1.61
C ASN A 226 2.83 11.71 0.66
N LEU A 227 1.60 11.59 1.15
CA LEU A 227 0.41 11.73 0.32
C LEU A 227 0.34 13.10 -0.36
N CYS A 228 0.74 14.18 0.34
CA CYS A 228 0.83 15.51 -0.27
C CYS A 228 1.84 15.55 -1.42
N VAL A 229 3.02 14.94 -1.22
CA VAL A 229 4.06 14.83 -2.27
C VAL A 229 3.56 13.98 -3.44
N TYR A 230 2.92 12.84 -3.15
CA TYR A 230 2.34 11.95 -4.15
C TYR A 230 1.29 12.66 -5.00
N VAL A 231 0.37 13.41 -4.37
CA VAL A 231 -0.66 14.17 -5.09
C VAL A 231 -0.03 15.24 -5.98
N PHE A 232 1.02 15.92 -5.50
CA PHE A 232 1.76 16.89 -6.32
C PHE A 232 2.39 16.22 -7.55
N LEU A 233 3.08 15.08 -7.36
CA LEU A 233 3.68 14.32 -8.44
C LEU A 233 2.63 13.80 -9.43
N ALA A 234 1.55 13.21 -8.92
CA ALA A 234 0.47 12.63 -9.74
C ALA A 234 -0.25 13.68 -10.60
N ARG A 235 -0.39 14.92 -10.11
CA ARG A 235 -0.96 16.03 -10.90
C ARG A 235 -0.05 16.49 -12.03
N ARG A 236 1.27 16.36 -11.87
CA ARG A 236 2.28 16.72 -12.86
C ARG A 236 2.66 15.54 -13.77
N TYR A 237 2.19 14.33 -13.45
CA TYR A 237 2.53 13.12 -14.16
C TYR A 237 1.77 13.02 -15.48
N SER A 238 2.49 12.91 -16.59
CA SER A 238 1.90 12.60 -17.89
C SER A 238 2.01 11.09 -18.12
N TYR A 239 0.86 10.45 -18.33
CA TYR A 239 0.84 9.04 -18.72
C TYR A 239 1.54 8.85 -20.06
N LYS A 240 2.09 7.66 -20.28
CA LYS A 240 2.43 7.19 -21.62
C LYS A 240 1.16 7.29 -22.48
N THR A 241 1.04 8.35 -23.28
CA THR A 241 0.08 8.38 -24.38
C THR A 241 0.50 7.23 -25.27
N VAL A 242 -0.33 6.20 -25.35
CA VAL A 242 -0.11 5.11 -26.31
C VAL A 242 0.02 5.81 -27.66
N GLN A 243 1.22 5.80 -28.25
CA GLN A 243 1.47 6.13 -29.65
C GLN A 243 0.77 5.07 -30.51
N LYS A 244 -0.57 5.00 -30.41
CA LYS A 244 -1.43 4.25 -31.32
C LYS A 244 -1.70 5.05 -32.59
N VAL A 245 -1.35 6.35 -32.61
CA VAL A 245 -1.55 7.21 -33.78
C VAL A 245 -0.33 7.21 -34.72
N ALA A 246 0.89 7.02 -34.21
CA ALA A 246 2.09 7.03 -35.05
C ALA A 246 2.31 5.71 -35.82
N VAL A 247 2.08 4.55 -35.19
CA VAL A 247 2.26 3.25 -35.86
C VAL A 247 1.16 2.98 -36.89
N VAL A 248 -0.05 3.51 -36.67
CA VAL A 248 -1.13 3.40 -37.66
C VAL A 248 -0.89 4.35 -38.85
N ALA A 249 -0.33 5.54 -38.63
CA ALA A 249 0.05 6.45 -39.71
C ALA A 249 1.18 5.86 -40.58
N ASP A 250 2.22 5.29 -39.97
CA ASP A 250 3.32 4.65 -40.70
C ASP A 250 2.86 3.39 -41.48
N CYS A 251 1.88 2.64 -40.95
CA CYS A 251 1.30 1.51 -41.67
C CYS A 251 0.45 1.93 -42.89
N TYR A 252 -0.19 3.11 -42.87
CA TYR A 252 -0.95 3.60 -44.02
C TYR A 252 -0.06 4.30 -45.07
N GLU A 253 0.98 5.02 -44.65
CA GLU A 253 1.93 5.64 -45.60
C GLU A 253 2.77 4.58 -46.34
N GLY A 254 3.19 3.51 -45.67
CA GLY A 254 3.96 2.42 -46.28
C GLY A 254 3.17 1.53 -47.27
N GLU A 255 1.84 1.52 -47.21
CA GLU A 255 0.99 0.82 -48.19
C GLU A 255 0.64 1.70 -49.40
N LEU A 256 0.54 3.02 -49.24
CA LEU A 256 0.27 3.96 -50.35
C LEU A 256 1.47 4.14 -51.28
N GLU A 257 2.71 4.11 -50.78
CA GLU A 257 3.91 4.19 -51.62
C GLU A 257 4.20 2.92 -52.45
N LYS A 258 3.61 1.77 -52.08
CA LYS A 258 3.79 0.50 -52.81
C LYS A 258 2.72 0.25 -53.87
N GLY A 259 1.71 1.11 -53.98
CA GLY A 259 0.64 1.06 -54.97
C GLY A 259 0.84 2.04 -56.11
N GLY A 260 1.99 2.02 -56.78
CA GLY A 260 2.18 2.75 -58.05
C GLY A 260 1.28 2.17 -59.16
N PRO A 261 0.69 3.00 -60.04
CA PRO A 261 -0.35 2.55 -60.99
C PRO A 261 0.20 1.55 -62.01
N MET A 262 -0.46 0.39 -62.12
CA MET A 262 -0.41 -0.43 -63.33
C MET A 262 -1.33 0.18 -64.38
N ALA A 263 -0.71 0.73 -65.43
CA ALA A 263 -1.18 0.96 -66.81
C ALA A 263 -0.73 2.34 -67.32
#